data_AF-A0A813KW94-F1
#
_entry.id   AF-A0A813KW94-F1
#
_cell.length_a   1.000
_cell.length_b   1.000
_cell.length_c   1.000
_cell.angle_alpha   90.00
_cell.angle_beta   90.00
_cell.angle_gamma   90.00
#
_symmetry.space_group_name_H-M   'P 1'
#
loop_
_entity.id
_entity.type
_entity.pdbx_description
1 polymer ?
#
loop_
_entity_poly.entity_id
_entity_poly.type
_entity_poly.pdbx_seq_one_letter_code
_entity_poly.pdbx_strand_id
1 'polypeptide(L)'
;MEQHRGSRFLIAFLTLGGVDLAQVSSSSSAAAQPRTPRSQLWRWQLLQTPNSAPEFHFAPGRRRASTSLDALGGESLEWKERDAAFEAEGLFCHGRWLGVQVLQSPEDLMYLQQVITRVRPGIVIESGTFRGGLAFFMASVFSHLGLDDSRVLTMDAFDVNSNFHNLDNHPLCPVCMDCVKAYETELWKKHVLFFE
;
A
#
# COMPACT_ATOMS: atom_id res chain seq x y z
N MET A 1 -18.32 23.24 -16.91
CA MET A 1 -18.86 22.40 -15.84
C MET A 1 -18.55 20.96 -16.23
N GLU A 2 -17.35 20.52 -15.91
CA GLU A 2 -16.92 19.15 -16.18
C GLU A 2 -16.70 18.46 -14.83
N GLN A 3 -17.36 17.32 -14.70
CA GLN A 3 -17.56 16.61 -13.44
C GLN A 3 -16.27 15.88 -13.10
N HIS A 4 -15.49 16.41 -12.15
CA HIS A 4 -14.30 15.73 -11.62
C HIS A 4 -14.71 14.36 -11.06
N ARG A 5 -14.43 13.31 -11.82
CA ARG A 5 -14.50 11.93 -11.36
C ARG A 5 -13.32 11.73 -10.43
N GLY A 6 -13.58 11.61 -9.13
CA GLY A 6 -12.56 11.17 -8.17
C GLY A 6 -11.94 9.86 -8.65
N SER A 7 -10.61 9.83 -8.72
CA SER A 7 -9.83 8.67 -9.12
C SER A 7 -10.08 7.55 -8.11
N ARG A 8 -10.86 6.54 -8.51
CA ARG A 8 -11.09 5.34 -7.71
C ARG A 8 -9.91 4.39 -7.93
N PHE A 9 -8.95 4.39 -7.01
CA PHE A 9 -7.87 3.42 -7.00
C PHE A 9 -8.38 2.09 -6.42
N LEU A 10 -8.26 1.00 -7.18
CA LEU A 10 -8.57 -0.35 -6.71
C LEU A 10 -7.26 -1.08 -6.45
N ILE A 11 -7.10 -1.61 -5.23
CA ILE A 11 -5.98 -2.47 -4.86
C ILE A 11 -6.53 -3.83 -4.44
N ALA A 12 -6.05 -4.91 -5.08
CA ALA A 12 -6.42 -6.27 -4.75
C ALA A 12 -5.18 -7.08 -4.32
N PHE A 13 -5.32 -7.86 -3.26
CA PHE A 13 -4.27 -8.73 -2.74
C PHE A 13 -4.61 -10.19 -3.07
N LEU A 14 -3.72 -10.87 -3.79
CA LEU A 14 -3.87 -12.28 -4.11
C LEU A 14 -2.74 -13.06 -3.42
N THR A 15 -3.13 -14.02 -2.58
CA THR A 15 -2.22 -15.05 -2.06
C THR A 15 -2.30 -16.26 -2.97
N LEU A 16 -1.17 -16.66 -3.55
CA LEU A 16 -1.09 -17.92 -4.28
C LEU A 16 -0.90 -19.04 -3.24
N GLY A 17 -2.00 -19.63 -2.79
CA GLY A 17 -2.00 -20.76 -1.85
C GLY A 17 -3.01 -21.82 -2.27
N GLY A 18 -2.51 -23.00 -2.66
CA GLY A 18 -3.32 -24.20 -2.84
C GLY A 18 -4.00 -24.61 -1.54
N VAL A 19 -5.24 -25.04 -1.65
CA VAL A 19 -6.07 -25.51 -0.54
C VAL A 19 -5.64 -26.93 -0.19
N ASP A 20 -5.14 -27.15 1.02
CA ASP A 20 -5.13 -28.49 1.63
C ASP A 20 -5.65 -28.38 3.06
N LEU A 21 -6.93 -28.73 3.22
CA LEU A 21 -7.57 -28.95 4.50
C LEU A 21 -7.17 -30.35 4.98
N ALA A 22 -5.99 -30.46 5.61
CA ALA A 22 -5.59 -31.66 6.33
C ALA A 22 -5.53 -31.38 7.84
N GLN A 23 -6.20 -32.26 8.58
CA GLN A 23 -6.43 -32.21 10.01
C GLN A 23 -5.15 -31.95 10.82
N VAL A 24 -5.23 -31.00 11.75
CA VAL A 24 -4.25 -30.83 12.83
C VAL A 24 -4.33 -32.06 13.73
N SER A 25 -3.41 -33.00 13.54
CA SER A 25 -3.01 -33.96 14.56
C SER A 25 -1.64 -33.54 15.08
N SER A 26 -1.54 -33.42 16.41
CA SER A 26 -0.35 -32.96 17.11
C SER A 26 0.80 -33.95 16.95
N SER A 27 1.76 -33.62 16.11
CA SER A 27 3.13 -34.14 16.23
C SER A 27 4.11 -32.99 16.01
N SER A 28 4.95 -32.72 17.02
CA SER A 28 6.00 -31.72 16.94
C SER A 28 7.09 -32.22 16.00
N SER A 29 7.06 -31.74 14.76
CA SER A 29 8.22 -31.73 13.89
C SER A 29 8.68 -30.28 13.78
N ALA A 30 9.83 -29.97 14.37
CA ALA A 30 10.47 -28.68 14.21
C ALA A 30 10.81 -28.48 12.72
N ALA A 31 9.97 -27.72 12.01
CA ALA A 31 10.26 -27.29 10.66
C ALA A 31 11.61 -26.55 10.66
N ALA A 32 12.55 -27.03 9.85
CA ALA A 32 13.88 -26.46 9.75
C ALA A 32 13.80 -24.97 9.39
N GLN A 33 14.29 -24.12 10.29
CA GLN A 33 14.36 -22.68 10.05
C GLN A 33 15.33 -22.41 8.90
N PRO A 34 14.93 -21.65 7.85
CA PRO A 34 15.86 -21.25 6.81
C PRO A 34 17.00 -20.44 7.44
N ARG A 35 18.25 -20.77 7.06
CA ARG A 35 19.47 -20.09 7.54
C ARG A 35 19.43 -18.62 7.15
N THR A 36 18.89 -17.77 8.00
CA THR A 36 18.89 -16.33 7.74
C THR A 36 20.26 -15.74 8.10
N PRO A 37 20.87 -14.93 7.22
CA PRO A 37 22.11 -14.24 7.53
C PRO A 37 21.99 -13.43 8.82
N ARG A 38 23.07 -13.36 9.60
CA ARG A 38 23.09 -12.71 10.93
C ARG A 38 22.63 -11.24 10.89
N SER A 39 22.83 -10.56 9.75
CA SER A 39 22.38 -9.19 9.46
C SER A 39 20.86 -9.04 9.27
N GLN A 40 20.13 -10.14 9.07
CA GLN A 40 18.69 -10.19 8.84
C GLN A 40 17.91 -10.80 10.01
N LEU A 41 18.60 -11.23 11.08
CA LEU A 41 17.97 -11.86 12.25
C LEU A 41 16.97 -10.93 12.96
N TRP A 42 17.23 -9.62 12.98
CA TRP A 42 16.33 -8.64 13.57
C TRP A 42 14.98 -8.58 12.82
N ARG A 43 14.97 -8.80 11.49
CA ARG A 43 13.73 -8.86 10.70
C ARG A 43 12.85 -10.04 11.12
N TRP A 44 13.46 -11.21 11.30
CA TRP A 44 12.76 -12.40 11.80
C TRP A 44 12.23 -12.21 13.21
N GLN A 45 13.02 -11.59 14.10
CA GLN A 45 12.62 -11.33 15.48
C GLN A 45 11.44 -10.36 15.57
N LEU A 46 11.44 -9.27 14.78
CA LEU A 46 10.31 -8.34 14.71
C LEU A 46 9.02 -9.04 14.29
N LEU A 47 9.09 -9.87 13.24
CA LEU A 47 7.94 -10.61 12.73
C LEU A 47 7.45 -11.72 13.67
N GLN A 48 8.26 -12.18 14.63
CA GLN A 48 7.89 -13.17 15.65
C GLN A 48 7.46 -12.55 16.99
N THR A 49 7.46 -11.22 17.14
CA THR A 49 6.96 -10.60 18.38
C THR A 49 5.45 -10.83 18.53
N PRO A 50 4.92 -11.10 19.73
CA PRO A 50 3.47 -11.30 19.92
C PRO A 50 2.60 -10.13 19.43
N ASN A 51 3.16 -8.93 19.30
CA ASN A 51 2.50 -7.74 18.76
C ASN A 51 2.62 -7.57 17.23
N SER A 52 3.40 -8.40 16.51
CA SER A 52 3.52 -8.35 15.04
C SER A 52 2.33 -8.98 14.32
N ALA A 53 1.57 -9.82 15.03
CA ALA A 53 0.28 -10.33 14.63
C ALA A 53 -0.76 -9.88 15.66
N PRO A 54 -1.11 -8.58 15.77
CA PRO A 54 -2.29 -8.24 16.52
C PRO A 54 -3.42 -9.01 15.86
N GLU A 55 -4.10 -9.87 16.60
CA GLU A 55 -5.41 -10.33 16.21
C GLU A 55 -6.29 -9.08 16.13
N PHE A 56 -6.27 -8.38 14.99
CA PHE A 56 -7.26 -7.36 14.70
C PHE A 56 -8.55 -8.09 14.43
N HIS A 57 -9.24 -8.45 15.51
CA HIS A 57 -10.66 -8.68 15.49
C HIS A 57 -11.29 -7.34 15.12
N PHE A 58 -11.59 -7.16 13.83
CA PHE A 58 -12.64 -6.23 13.43
C PHE A 58 -13.94 -6.80 13.98
N ALA A 59 -14.16 -6.67 15.30
CA ALA A 59 -15.50 -6.72 15.82
C ALA A 59 -16.24 -5.61 15.07
N PRO A 60 -17.27 -5.89 14.25
CA PRO A 60 -18.09 -4.83 13.70
C PRO A 60 -18.47 -3.97 14.89
N GLY A 61 -18.02 -2.70 14.88
CA GLY A 61 -17.99 -1.88 16.07
C GLY A 61 -19.31 -2.05 16.80
N ARG A 62 -19.28 -2.67 17.99
CA ARG A 62 -20.47 -2.68 18.83
C ARG A 62 -20.72 -1.20 19.06
N ARG A 63 -21.79 -0.67 18.46
CA ARG A 63 -22.34 0.64 18.82
C ARG A 63 -22.51 0.56 20.33
N ARG A 64 -21.55 1.11 21.06
CA ARG A 64 -21.72 1.39 22.47
C ARG A 64 -22.84 2.41 22.43
N ALA A 65 -24.02 2.05 22.93
CA ALA A 65 -25.04 3.04 23.19
C ALA A 65 -24.43 3.99 24.23
N SER A 66 -23.78 5.04 23.75
CA SER A 66 -23.25 6.10 24.57
C SER A 66 -24.43 6.97 24.93
N THR A 67 -24.97 6.74 26.12
CA THR A 67 -25.74 7.77 26.79
C THR A 67 -24.90 9.05 26.80
N SER A 68 -25.39 10.07 26.09
CA SER A 68 -24.89 11.45 25.95
C SER A 68 -23.85 11.81 24.88
N LEU A 69 -23.78 11.07 23.75
CA LEU A 69 -23.19 11.58 22.50
C LEU A 69 -24.14 11.50 21.29
N ASP A 70 -25.40 11.11 21.51
CA ASP A 70 -26.47 11.14 20.50
C ASP A 70 -27.02 12.58 20.26
N ALA A 71 -26.44 13.60 20.91
CA ALA A 71 -26.89 15.00 20.82
C ALA A 71 -26.20 15.83 19.73
N LEU A 72 -25.18 15.29 19.05
CA LEU A 72 -24.56 15.93 17.90
C LEU A 72 -24.71 15.00 16.70
N GLY A 73 -25.78 15.18 15.94
CA GLY A 73 -26.05 14.43 14.70
C GLY A 73 -25.05 14.74 13.58
N GLY A 74 -23.79 14.32 13.72
CA GLY A 74 -22.72 14.68 12.79
C GLY A 74 -21.57 13.67 12.76
N GLU A 75 -21.83 12.43 12.36
CA GLU A 75 -20.76 11.47 12.03
C GLU A 75 -21.00 10.85 10.65
N SER A 76 -20.36 11.44 9.62
CA SER A 76 -20.06 10.85 8.29
C SER A 76 -19.42 11.85 7.29
N LEU A 77 -19.07 13.07 7.73
CA LEU A 77 -18.52 14.14 6.88
C LEU A 77 -17.00 14.34 7.02
N GLU A 78 -16.36 13.77 8.06
CA GLU A 78 -14.94 13.98 8.36
C GLU A 78 -14.00 13.57 7.22
N TRP A 79 -14.20 12.37 6.64
CA TRP A 79 -13.30 11.91 5.57
C TRP A 79 -13.44 12.72 4.29
N LYS A 80 -14.64 13.23 3.99
CA LYS A 80 -14.88 14.07 2.80
C LYS A 80 -14.24 15.43 2.95
N GLU A 81 -14.29 16.01 4.15
CA GLU A 81 -13.63 17.27 4.46
C GLU A 81 -12.12 17.12 4.38
N ARG A 82 -11.57 16.03 4.92
CA ARG A 82 -10.15 15.71 4.81
C ARG A 82 -9.71 15.47 3.36
N ASP A 83 -10.47 14.70 2.61
CA ASP A 83 -10.22 14.42 1.19
C ASP A 83 -10.28 15.73 0.37
N ALA A 84 -11.30 16.55 0.61
CA ALA A 84 -11.42 17.87 -0.01
C ALA A 84 -10.24 18.78 0.33
N ALA A 85 -9.76 18.79 1.59
CA ALA A 85 -8.58 19.55 1.97
C ALA A 85 -7.29 18.99 1.33
N PHE A 86 -7.16 17.66 1.26
CA PHE A 86 -6.01 16.99 0.64
C PHE A 86 -5.88 17.34 -0.85
N GLU A 87 -7.00 17.39 -1.55
CA GLU A 87 -7.10 17.78 -2.96
C GLU A 87 -6.93 19.30 -3.15
N ALA A 88 -7.68 20.12 -2.39
CA ALA A 88 -7.69 21.57 -2.55
C ALA A 88 -6.33 22.23 -2.27
N GLU A 89 -5.57 21.66 -1.33
CA GLU A 89 -4.22 22.13 -0.97
C GLU A 89 -3.12 21.44 -1.79
N GLY A 90 -3.46 20.52 -2.71
CA GLY A 90 -2.49 19.81 -3.54
C GLY A 90 -1.55 18.88 -2.75
N LEU A 91 -1.95 18.42 -1.56
CA LEU A 91 -1.08 17.63 -0.68
C LEU A 91 -0.65 16.31 -1.32
N PHE A 92 -1.50 15.71 -2.16
CA PHE A 92 -1.19 14.53 -2.97
C PHE A 92 0.04 14.73 -3.87
N CYS A 93 0.35 15.96 -4.26
CA CYS A 93 1.48 16.28 -5.13
C CYS A 93 2.81 16.33 -4.41
N HIS A 94 2.80 16.54 -3.09
CA HIS A 94 4.01 16.77 -2.31
C HIS A 94 4.51 15.50 -1.60
N GLY A 95 3.71 14.44 -1.56
CA GLY A 95 4.11 13.14 -1.02
C GLY A 95 5.34 12.57 -1.72
N ARG A 96 6.36 12.18 -0.95
CA ARG A 96 7.57 11.50 -1.46
C ARG A 96 7.86 10.25 -0.64
N TRP A 97 8.11 9.14 -1.32
CA TRP A 97 8.65 7.94 -0.73
C TRP A 97 10.04 7.69 -1.31
N LEU A 98 11.08 7.88 -0.49
CA LEU A 98 12.49 7.74 -0.90
C LEU A 98 12.83 8.55 -2.17
N GLY A 99 12.24 9.74 -2.32
CA GLY A 99 12.45 10.63 -3.46
C GLY A 99 11.53 10.38 -4.67
N VAL A 100 10.77 9.28 -4.68
CA VAL A 100 9.72 9.02 -5.69
C VAL A 100 8.42 9.70 -5.25
N GLN A 101 7.73 10.39 -6.16
CA GLN A 101 6.42 10.97 -5.84
C GLN A 101 5.36 9.89 -5.64
N VAL A 102 4.57 10.02 -4.56
CA VAL A 102 3.43 9.14 -4.23
C VAL A 102 2.22 10.01 -3.97
N LEU A 103 1.10 9.70 -4.62
CA LEU A 103 -0.15 10.47 -4.55
C LEU A 103 -0.97 10.15 -3.30
N GLN A 104 -0.85 8.93 -2.81
CA GLN A 104 -1.57 8.40 -1.67
C GLN A 104 -1.15 9.13 -0.41
N SER A 105 -2.12 9.35 0.49
CA SER A 105 -1.85 10.03 1.76
C SER A 105 -0.87 9.21 2.61
N PRO A 106 -0.12 9.84 3.52
CA PRO A 106 0.74 9.12 4.46
C PRO A 106 -0.03 8.07 5.28
N GLU A 107 -1.28 8.33 5.62
CA GLU A 107 -2.15 7.41 6.35
C GLU A 107 -2.41 6.14 5.54
N ASP A 108 -2.77 6.29 4.26
CA ASP A 108 -3.00 5.16 3.34
C ASP A 108 -1.75 4.29 3.21
N LEU A 109 -0.58 4.91 3.06
CA LEU A 109 0.69 4.19 2.99
C LEU A 109 0.96 3.39 4.27
N MET A 110 0.69 3.97 5.46
CA MET A 110 0.84 3.25 6.72
C MET A 110 -0.11 2.05 6.84
N TYR A 111 -1.35 2.18 6.38
CA TYR A 111 -2.29 1.04 6.35
C TYR A 111 -1.89 -0.01 5.33
N LEU A 112 -1.45 0.38 4.13
CA LEU A 112 -0.96 -0.56 3.12
C LEU A 112 0.29 -1.31 3.59
N GLN A 113 1.20 -0.63 4.28
CA GLN A 113 2.35 -1.28 4.90
C GLN A 113 1.93 -2.36 5.91
N GLN A 114 0.94 -2.07 6.75
CA GLN A 114 0.41 -3.04 7.71
C GLN A 114 -0.24 -4.24 7.01
N VAL A 115 -1.07 -3.97 5.99
CA VAL A 115 -1.72 -5.01 5.19
C VAL A 115 -0.68 -5.91 4.52
N ILE A 116 0.31 -5.34 3.83
CA ILE A 116 1.39 -6.11 3.19
C ILE A 116 2.17 -6.93 4.21
N THR A 117 2.49 -6.34 5.36
CA THR A 117 3.26 -7.03 6.42
C THR A 117 2.51 -8.24 6.95
N ARG A 118 1.19 -8.13 7.11
CA ARG A 118 0.34 -9.19 7.64
C ARG A 118 -0.02 -10.24 6.60
N VAL A 119 -0.50 -9.79 5.44
CA VAL A 119 -0.98 -10.67 4.36
C VAL A 119 0.17 -11.35 3.64
N ARG A 120 1.32 -10.68 3.54
CA ARG A 120 2.51 -11.15 2.80
C ARG A 120 2.13 -11.61 1.38
N PRO A 121 1.48 -10.74 0.58
CA PRO A 121 0.88 -11.13 -0.69
C PRO A 121 1.93 -11.60 -1.70
N GLY A 122 1.60 -12.60 -2.52
CA GLY A 122 2.40 -12.96 -3.68
C GLY A 122 2.20 -11.98 -4.84
N ILE A 123 0.98 -11.45 -4.97
CA ILE A 123 0.63 -10.47 -6.00
C ILE A 123 -0.22 -9.36 -5.39
N VAL A 124 0.10 -8.12 -5.76
CA VAL A 124 -0.76 -6.95 -5.58
C VAL A 124 -1.15 -6.41 -6.94
N ILE A 125 -2.43 -6.13 -7.15
CA ILE A 125 -2.93 -5.49 -8.36
C ILE A 125 -3.26 -4.03 -8.03
N GLU A 126 -2.77 -3.10 -8.83
CA GLU A 126 -3.01 -1.66 -8.74
C GLU A 126 -3.57 -1.15 -10.07
N SER A 127 -4.66 -0.38 -10.02
CA SER A 127 -5.18 0.36 -11.17
C SER A 127 -4.89 1.86 -11.02
N GLY A 128 -4.18 2.44 -11.98
CA GLY A 128 -3.68 3.81 -11.98
C GLY A 128 -2.24 3.89 -11.49
N THR A 129 -1.27 3.60 -12.37
CA THR A 129 0.17 3.65 -12.07
C THR A 129 0.68 5.08 -11.88
N PHE A 130 0.18 6.03 -12.67
CA PHE A 130 0.72 7.39 -12.76
C PHE A 130 2.25 7.39 -12.88
N ARG A 131 2.96 8.11 -11.99
CA ARG A 131 4.43 8.17 -11.93
C ARG A 131 5.08 6.97 -11.23
N GLY A 132 4.30 5.96 -10.83
CA GLY A 132 4.77 4.74 -10.18
C GLY A 132 5.09 4.90 -8.70
N GLY A 133 4.52 5.88 -8.02
CA GLY A 133 4.80 6.11 -6.60
C GLY A 133 4.40 4.94 -5.70
N LEU A 134 3.15 4.52 -5.81
CA LEU A 134 2.58 3.52 -4.94
C LEU A 134 3.13 2.12 -5.23
N ALA A 135 3.26 1.72 -6.49
CA ALA A 135 3.94 0.48 -6.86
C ALA A 135 5.39 0.43 -6.32
N PHE A 136 6.13 1.56 -6.36
CA PHE A 136 7.47 1.63 -5.81
C PHE A 136 7.49 1.51 -4.28
N PHE A 137 6.54 2.17 -3.62
CA PHE A 137 6.32 2.01 -2.18
C PHE A 137 6.11 0.54 -1.82
N MET A 138 5.19 -0.16 -2.48
CA MET A 138 4.90 -1.57 -2.21
C MET A 138 6.11 -2.48 -2.50
N ALA A 139 6.83 -2.24 -3.59
CA ALA A 139 8.08 -2.93 -3.91
C ALA A 139 9.13 -2.75 -2.80
N SER A 140 9.26 -1.55 -2.23
CA SER A 140 10.19 -1.29 -1.13
C SER A 140 9.80 -2.03 0.15
N VAL A 141 8.50 -2.14 0.44
CA VAL A 141 7.99 -2.92 1.57
C VAL A 141 8.27 -4.40 1.35
N PHE A 142 8.04 -4.95 0.14
CA PHE A 142 8.40 -6.33 -0.18
C PHE A 142 9.88 -6.62 0.06
N SER A 143 10.76 -5.79 -0.48
CA SER A 143 12.21 -5.93 -0.28
C SER A 143 12.61 -5.83 1.20
N HIS A 144 11.95 -4.95 1.95
CA HIS A 144 12.18 -4.83 3.39
C HIS A 144 11.73 -6.07 4.17
N LEU A 145 10.67 -6.74 3.72
CA LEU A 145 10.12 -7.94 4.36
C LEU A 145 10.74 -9.26 3.85
N GLY A 146 11.69 -9.19 2.90
CA GLY A 146 12.29 -10.37 2.27
C GLY A 146 11.31 -11.14 1.38
N LEU A 147 10.35 -10.44 0.77
CA LEU A 147 9.33 -10.99 -0.12
C LEU A 147 9.81 -10.90 -1.59
N ASP A 148 10.90 -11.59 -1.89
CA ASP A 148 11.60 -11.47 -3.18
C ASP A 148 10.76 -11.93 -4.39
N ASP A 149 9.82 -12.85 -4.17
CA ASP A 149 8.93 -13.39 -5.20
C ASP A 149 7.62 -12.60 -5.35
N SER A 150 7.34 -11.65 -4.44
CA SER A 150 6.14 -10.84 -4.53
C SER A 150 6.20 -9.85 -5.68
N ARG A 151 5.07 -9.62 -6.35
CA ARG A 151 4.96 -8.70 -7.49
C ARG A 151 3.83 -7.70 -7.31
N VAL A 152 4.02 -6.50 -7.85
CA VAL A 152 2.96 -5.53 -8.13
C VAL A 152 2.64 -5.61 -9.62
N LEU A 153 1.39 -5.88 -9.96
CA LEU A 153 0.84 -5.74 -11.30
C LEU A 153 0.12 -4.39 -11.33
N THR A 154 0.67 -3.42 -12.04
CA THR A 154 0.12 -2.07 -12.11
C THR A 154 -0.27 -1.74 -13.53
N MET A 155 -1.40 -1.08 -13.72
CA MET A 155 -1.91 -0.73 -15.04
C MET A 155 -2.36 0.73 -15.11
N ASP A 156 -2.15 1.37 -16.26
CA ASP A 156 -2.56 2.76 -16.49
C ASP A 156 -2.89 2.97 -17.98
N ALA A 157 -3.77 3.93 -18.29
CA ALA A 157 -4.13 4.24 -19.67
C ALA A 157 -3.02 4.95 -20.45
N PHE A 158 -1.96 5.38 -19.76
CA PHE A 158 -0.81 6.06 -20.34
C PHE A 158 0.48 5.36 -19.92
N ASP A 159 1.47 5.33 -20.82
CA ASP A 159 2.79 4.81 -20.49
C ASP A 159 3.51 5.60 -19.37
N VAL A 160 4.44 4.95 -18.68
CA VAL A 160 5.16 5.52 -17.52
C VAL A 160 6.01 6.76 -17.84
N ASN A 161 6.48 6.93 -19.09
CA ASN A 161 7.19 8.14 -19.50
C ASN A 161 6.19 9.27 -19.78
N SER A 162 5.13 8.96 -20.51
CA SER A 162 4.02 9.90 -20.72
C SER A 162 3.48 10.38 -19.39
N ASN A 163 3.17 9.52 -18.41
CA ASN A 163 2.70 9.94 -17.09
C ASN A 163 3.67 10.83 -16.30
N PHE A 164 4.98 10.72 -16.58
CA PHE A 164 5.96 11.63 -15.99
C PHE A 164 5.87 13.05 -16.56
N HIS A 165 5.41 13.18 -17.81
CA HIS A 165 5.36 14.45 -18.56
C HIS A 165 3.95 15.00 -18.81
N ASN A 166 2.91 14.15 -18.83
CA ASN A 166 1.63 14.45 -19.48
C ASN A 166 0.47 14.77 -18.55
N LEU A 167 0.61 14.69 -17.23
CA LEU A 167 -0.44 15.09 -16.30
C LEU A 167 0.17 15.88 -15.14
N ASP A 168 0.31 17.18 -15.38
CA ASP A 168 -0.44 18.25 -14.71
C ASP A 168 0.35 19.57 -14.81
N ASN A 169 0.03 20.38 -15.83
CA ASN A 169 0.10 21.84 -15.73
C ASN A 169 -1.00 22.37 -14.79
N HIS A 170 -1.47 21.55 -13.84
CA HIS A 170 -2.31 21.99 -12.76
C HIS A 170 -1.43 22.79 -11.81
N PRO A 171 -1.77 24.04 -11.47
CA PRO A 171 -0.94 24.87 -10.59
C PRO A 171 -0.59 24.20 -9.26
N LEU A 172 -1.46 23.31 -8.79
CA LEU A 172 -1.27 22.58 -7.54
C LEU A 172 -0.35 21.35 -7.66
N CYS A 173 -0.12 20.81 -8.87
CA CYS A 173 0.60 19.54 -9.07
C CYS A 173 1.67 19.58 -10.16
N PRO A 174 2.67 20.48 -10.07
CA PRO A 174 3.69 20.57 -11.11
C PRO A 174 4.49 19.27 -11.27
N VAL A 175 5.06 19.09 -12.46
CA VAL A 175 6.04 18.04 -12.72
C VAL A 175 7.21 18.18 -11.75
N CYS A 176 7.50 17.10 -11.02
CA CYS A 176 8.61 17.07 -10.09
C CYS A 176 9.91 16.75 -10.84
N MET A 177 10.64 17.78 -11.24
CA MET A 177 11.87 17.62 -12.02
C MET A 177 12.98 16.89 -11.28
N ASP A 178 13.03 17.03 -9.95
CA ASP A 178 14.06 16.41 -9.10
C ASP A 178 13.61 15.07 -8.49
N CYS A 179 12.42 14.57 -8.86
CA CYS A 179 11.93 13.30 -8.35
C CYS A 179 12.67 12.12 -8.97
N VAL A 180 12.93 11.12 -8.14
CA VAL A 180 13.41 9.82 -8.62
C VAL A 180 12.31 9.18 -9.47
N LYS A 181 12.68 8.74 -10.67
CA LYS A 181 11.81 7.98 -11.54
C LYS A 181 11.77 6.53 -11.07
N ALA A 182 10.65 6.11 -10.52
CA ALA A 182 10.46 4.77 -9.97
C ALA A 182 10.91 3.67 -10.93
N TYR A 183 10.46 3.74 -12.18
CA TYR A 183 10.68 2.73 -13.21
C TYR A 183 12.14 2.55 -13.65
N GLU A 184 13.02 3.52 -13.34
CA GLU A 184 14.45 3.42 -13.64
C GLU A 184 15.21 2.64 -12.54
N THR A 185 14.62 2.50 -11.35
CA THR A 185 15.25 1.86 -10.20
C THR A 185 15.26 0.33 -10.31
N GLU A 186 16.31 -0.31 -9.79
CA GLU A 186 16.41 -1.78 -9.74
C GLU A 186 15.31 -2.42 -8.89
N LEU A 187 14.89 -1.73 -7.84
CA LEU A 187 13.82 -2.19 -6.95
C LEU A 187 12.49 -2.31 -7.70
N TRP A 188 12.16 -1.32 -8.52
CA TRP A 188 10.98 -1.36 -9.38
C TRP A 188 11.07 -2.50 -10.40
N LYS A 189 12.17 -2.57 -11.16
CA LYS A 189 12.37 -3.60 -12.19
C LYS A 189 12.25 -5.02 -11.64
N LYS A 190 12.63 -5.22 -10.38
CA LYS A 190 12.52 -6.51 -9.70
C LYS A 190 11.08 -6.88 -9.35
N HIS A 191 10.30 -5.95 -8.84
CA HIS A 191 9.01 -6.26 -8.20
C HIS A 191 7.79 -5.83 -9.01
N VAL A 192 7.92 -4.97 -10.01
CA VAL A 192 6.77 -4.34 -10.67
C VAL A 192 6.66 -4.78 -12.12
N LEU A 193 5.46 -5.20 -12.51
CA LEU A 193 5.05 -5.44 -13.88
C LEU A 193 4.00 -4.39 -14.25
N PHE A 194 4.28 -3.62 -15.31
CA PHE A 194 3.42 -2.55 -15.80
C PHE A 194 2.68 -2.98 -17.07
N PHE A 195 1.41 -2.58 -17.18
CA PHE A 195 0.55 -2.78 -18.34
C PHE A 195 -0.08 -1.46 -18.77
N GLU A 196 -0.10 -1.19 -20.06
CA GLU A 196 -0.86 -0.10 -20.69
C GLU A 196 -2.20 -0.62 -21.23
#